data_AF-A0A1S8MEV1-F1
#
_entry.id   AF-A0A1S8MEV1-F1
#
_cell.length_a   1.000
_cell.length_b   1.000
_cell.length_c   1.000
_cell.angle_alpha   90.00
_cell.angle_beta   90.00
_cell.angle_gamma   90.00
#
_symmetry.space_group_name_H-M   'P 1'
#
loop_
_entity.id
_entity.type
_entity.pdbx_description
1 polymer ?
#
loop_
_entity_poly.entity_id
_entity_poly.type
_entity_poly.pdbx_seq_one_letter_code
_entity_poly.pdbx_strand_id
1 'polypeptide(L)'
;MRKIILLAVILVMSFELAACKRENYPKFKITKMTITGDYDVIVKGNMEEGTIRKNDLVTIEHNNSDVEIVRVKGIININTRKVVQSISKGEKANIRLEDIGGSDVSVGDMLVNKN
;
A
#
# COMPACT_ATOMS: atom_id res chain seq x y z
N MET A 1 -50.70 -38.64 -5.26
CA MET A 1 -50.47 -38.17 -6.65
C MET A 1 -50.38 -36.65 -6.61
N ARG A 2 -49.34 -35.90 -6.97
CA ARG A 2 -47.98 -36.12 -7.46
C ARG A 2 -47.08 -35.09 -6.74
N LYS A 3 -45.94 -35.52 -6.20
CA LYS A 3 -44.74 -34.68 -5.99
C LYS A 3 -43.80 -35.00 -7.13
N ILE A 4 -43.43 -34.01 -7.95
CA ILE A 4 -42.26 -33.97 -8.85
C ILE A 4 -41.89 -32.48 -8.88
N ILE A 5 -40.90 -31.95 -8.15
CA ILE A 5 -39.44 -32.17 -8.17
C ILE A 5 -38.75 -31.61 -9.43
N LEU A 6 -37.91 -30.60 -9.15
CA LEU A 6 -36.62 -30.27 -9.77
C LEU A 6 -36.52 -29.38 -11.02
N LEU A 7 -35.74 -28.31 -10.79
CA LEU A 7 -34.55 -27.87 -11.55
C LEU A 7 -34.70 -27.54 -13.04
N ALA A 8 -34.54 -26.25 -13.37
CA ALA A 8 -33.95 -25.71 -14.61
C ALA A 8 -34.32 -24.21 -14.68
N VAL A 9 -33.45 -23.20 -14.70
CA VAL A 9 -32.01 -23.14 -14.82
C VAL A 9 -31.59 -21.82 -14.17
N ILE A 10 -30.58 -21.92 -13.32
CA ILE A 10 -29.69 -20.83 -12.92
C ILE A 10 -28.98 -20.37 -14.20
N LEU A 11 -29.56 -19.39 -14.90
CA LEU A 11 -29.02 -18.66 -16.05
C LEU A 11 -29.25 -17.20 -15.65
N VAL A 12 -28.30 -16.44 -15.11
CA VAL A 12 -26.90 -16.29 -15.49
C VAL A 12 -26.14 -15.94 -14.21
N MET A 13 -25.49 -16.93 -13.60
CA MET A 13 -24.29 -16.65 -12.82
C MET A 13 -23.22 -16.18 -13.81
N SER A 14 -22.39 -15.24 -13.36
CA SER A 14 -21.11 -14.92 -13.98
C SER A 14 -21.15 -14.07 -15.26
N PHE A 15 -21.64 -12.83 -15.16
CA PHE A 15 -20.72 -11.74 -15.51
C PHE A 15 -19.88 -11.49 -14.26
N GLU A 16 -18.98 -12.45 -14.01
CA GLU A 16 -17.80 -12.21 -13.19
C GLU A 16 -17.19 -10.95 -13.76
N LEU A 17 -17.28 -9.90 -12.95
CA LEU A 17 -16.39 -8.77 -12.94
C LEU A 17 -15.25 -8.96 -13.95
N ALA A 18 -15.48 -8.45 -15.15
CA ALA A 18 -14.49 -7.66 -15.85
C ALA A 18 -14.19 -6.37 -15.02
N ALA A 19 -14.08 -6.49 -13.70
CA ALA A 19 -13.22 -5.63 -12.92
C ALA A 19 -11.83 -6.06 -13.35
N CYS A 20 -11.39 -5.44 -14.45
CA CYS A 20 -9.99 -5.25 -14.80
C CYS A 20 -9.16 -5.38 -13.54
N LYS A 21 -8.24 -6.34 -13.54
CA LYS A 21 -7.15 -6.46 -12.57
C LYS A 21 -6.73 -5.05 -12.16
N ARG A 22 -7.23 -4.55 -11.02
CA ARG A 22 -6.66 -3.35 -10.41
C ARG A 22 -5.29 -3.82 -10.03
N GLU A 23 -4.31 -3.26 -10.71
CA GLU A 23 -2.92 -3.65 -10.61
C GLU A 23 -2.56 -3.75 -9.11
N ASN A 24 -2.16 -4.96 -8.69
CA ASN A 24 -1.91 -5.32 -7.30
C ASN A 24 -0.55 -4.74 -6.88
N TYR A 25 -0.41 -3.42 -6.99
CA TYR A 25 0.80 -2.73 -6.58
C TYR A 25 0.92 -2.78 -5.05
N PRO A 26 2.15 -2.89 -4.52
CA PRO A 26 2.39 -2.65 -3.11
C PRO A 26 1.84 -1.29 -2.67
N LYS A 27 1.05 -1.27 -1.60
CA LYS A 27 0.43 -0.06 -1.03
C LYS A 27 0.69 0.06 0.46
N PHE A 28 1.31 1.15 0.88
CA PHE A 28 1.57 1.46 2.28
C PHE A 28 0.90 2.76 2.69
N LYS A 29 -0.06 2.66 3.63
CA LYS A 29 -0.88 3.80 4.06
C LYS A 29 -0.18 4.56 5.17
N ILE A 30 0.06 5.85 4.95
CA ILE A 30 0.67 6.74 5.93
C ILE A 30 -0.37 7.16 6.97
N THR A 31 -0.04 6.90 8.24
CA THR A 31 -0.90 7.21 9.40
C THR A 31 -0.31 8.27 10.31
N LYS A 32 1.00 8.48 10.24
CA LYS A 32 1.72 9.52 10.98
C LYS A 32 3.01 9.84 10.23
N MET A 33 3.51 11.04 10.40
CA MET A 33 4.80 11.48 9.88
C MET A 33 5.64 12.13 10.98
N THR A 34 6.95 12.14 10.79
CA THR A 34 7.92 12.81 11.66
C THR A 34 9.04 13.33 10.77
N ILE A 35 9.31 14.63 10.86
CA ILE A 35 10.43 15.27 10.18
C ILE A 35 11.59 15.31 11.18
N THR A 36 12.75 14.81 10.79
CA THR A 36 13.95 14.78 11.61
C THR A 36 15.06 15.60 10.95
N GLY A 37 15.65 16.54 11.68
CA GLY A 37 16.67 17.44 11.14
C GLY A 37 16.13 18.27 9.97
N ASP A 38 17.02 18.68 9.07
CA ASP A 38 16.66 19.62 8.01
C ASP A 38 15.89 18.97 6.85
N TYR A 39 16.06 17.66 6.58
CA TYR A 39 15.48 17.02 5.37
C TYR A 39 15.20 15.51 5.47
N ASP A 40 15.21 14.89 6.65
CA ASP A 40 14.86 13.46 6.75
C ASP A 40 13.39 13.28 7.15
N VAL A 41 12.59 12.66 6.28
CA VAL A 41 11.19 12.34 6.57
C VAL A 41 11.03 10.87 6.95
N ILE A 42 10.42 10.63 8.10
CA ILE A 42 10.04 9.31 8.58
C ILE A 42 8.52 9.23 8.61
N VAL A 43 7.96 8.33 7.82
CA VAL A 43 6.53 8.04 7.81
C VAL A 43 6.23 6.75 8.56
N LYS A 44 5.12 6.72 9.28
CA LYS A 44 4.61 5.56 9.99
C LYS A 44 3.29 5.14 9.37
N GLY A 45 3.13 3.84 9.15
CA GLY A 45 1.96 3.34 8.44
C GLY A 45 1.77 1.83 8.53
N ASN A 46 0.80 1.36 7.77
CA ASN A 46 0.47 -0.05 7.62
C ASN A 46 0.59 -0.45 6.14
N MET A 47 1.07 -1.66 5.90
CA MET A 47 1.10 -2.24 4.57
C MET A 47 -0.29 -2.83 4.25
N GLU A 48 -0.99 -2.25 3.28
CA GLU A 48 -2.35 -2.67 2.90
C GLU A 48 -2.32 -3.80 1.85
N GLU A 49 -1.39 -3.71 0.89
CA GLU A 49 -1.26 -4.66 -0.23
C GLU A 49 0.21 -4.89 -0.59
N GLY A 50 0.60 -6.09 -1.02
CA GLY A 50 1.95 -6.38 -1.51
C GLY A 50 3.08 -6.26 -0.48
N THR A 51 4.27 -5.92 -0.96
CA THR A 51 5.50 -5.79 -0.16
C THR A 51 6.33 -4.62 -0.68
N ILE A 52 6.79 -3.74 0.21
CA ILE A 52 7.81 -2.71 -0.10
C ILE A 52 9.14 -3.15 0.47
N ARG A 53 10.22 -2.91 -0.27
CA ARG A 53 11.60 -3.22 0.11
C ARG A 53 12.43 -1.96 0.27
N LYS A 54 13.51 -2.07 1.03
CA LYS A 54 14.54 -1.04 1.10
C LYS A 54 15.11 -0.81 -0.30
N ASN A 55 15.35 0.46 -0.63
CA ASN A 55 15.81 1.00 -1.92
C ASN A 55 14.77 1.00 -3.05
N ASP A 56 13.54 0.52 -2.83
CA ASP A 56 12.46 0.64 -3.79
C ASP A 56 12.19 2.14 -4.09
N LEU A 57 11.86 2.41 -5.34
CA LEU A 57 11.27 3.68 -5.76
C LEU A 57 9.76 3.55 -5.64
N VAL A 58 9.15 4.40 -4.82
CA VAL A 58 7.70 4.42 -4.55
C VAL A 58 7.15 5.78 -4.91
N THR A 59 5.94 5.79 -5.48
CA THR A 59 5.18 7.01 -5.74
C THR A 59 4.35 7.36 -4.52
N ILE A 60 4.40 8.61 -4.08
CA ILE A 60 3.49 9.17 -3.08
C ILE A 60 2.21 9.55 -3.81
N GLU A 61 1.09 8.92 -3.45
CA GLU A 61 -0.24 9.26 -3.95
C GLU A 61 -1.02 10.04 -2.88
N HIS A 62 -1.52 11.21 -3.26
CA HIS A 62 -2.44 12.02 -2.48
C HIS A 62 -3.78 12.10 -3.21
N ASN A 63 -4.87 11.66 -2.58
CA ASN A 63 -6.21 11.63 -3.19
C ASN A 63 -6.25 10.98 -4.60
N ASN A 64 -5.51 9.88 -4.81
CA ASN A 64 -5.35 9.17 -6.08
C ASN A 64 -4.64 9.99 -7.20
N SER A 65 -3.95 11.06 -6.84
CA SER A 65 -3.06 11.78 -7.75
C SER A 65 -1.60 11.51 -7.37
N ASP A 66 -0.77 11.27 -8.37
CA ASP A 66 0.67 11.09 -8.17
C ASP A 66 1.28 12.44 -7.79
N VAL A 67 1.98 12.47 -6.66
CA VAL A 67 2.64 13.67 -6.14
C VAL A 67 4.12 13.63 -6.50
N GLU A 68 4.81 12.58 -6.08
CA GLU A 68 6.27 12.51 -6.16
C GLU A 68 6.78 11.07 -6.14
N ILE A 69 7.93 10.80 -6.75
CA ILE A 69 8.61 9.52 -6.68
C ILE A 69 9.78 9.63 -5.71
N VAL A 70 9.80 8.74 -4.72
CA VAL A 70 10.75 8.78 -3.61
C VAL A 70 11.41 7.42 -3.40
N ARG A 71 12.66 7.42 -2.93
CA ARG A 71 13.36 6.19 -2.55
C ARG A 71 13.11 5.83 -1.09
N VAL A 72 12.86 4.55 -0.84
CA VAL A 72 12.81 3.99 0.52
C VAL A 72 14.21 3.78 1.06
N LYS A 73 14.65 4.64 1.98
CA LYS A 73 16.00 4.58 2.58
C LYS A 73 16.14 3.51 3.65
N GLY A 74 15.08 3.25 4.41
CA GLY A 74 15.12 2.30 5.51
C GLY A 74 13.73 1.96 6.04
N ILE A 75 13.62 0.76 6.61
CA ILE A 75 12.36 0.22 7.11
C ILE A 75 12.61 -0.34 8.52
N ILE A 76 11.80 0.08 9.48
CA ILE A 76 11.79 -0.44 10.85
C ILE A 76 10.42 -1.06 11.09
N ASN A 77 10.36 -2.37 11.28
CA ASN A 77 9.12 -3.05 11.63
C ASN A 77 8.73 -2.70 13.07
N ILE A 78 7.51 -2.19 13.26
CA ILE A 78 7.06 -1.66 14.56
C ILE A 78 6.83 -2.78 15.57
N ASN A 79 6.38 -3.94 15.10
CA ASN A 79 6.07 -5.08 15.98
C ASN A 79 7.37 -5.67 16.55
N THR A 80 8.40 -5.82 15.71
CA THR A 80 9.68 -6.40 16.13
C THR A 80 10.70 -5.38 16.62
N ARG A 81 10.48 -4.08 16.35
CA ARG A 81 11.41 -2.97 16.60
C ARG A 81 12.79 -3.15 15.96
N LYS A 82 12.87 -3.90 14.85
CA LYS A 82 14.12 -4.16 14.12
C LYS A 82 14.12 -3.47 12.77
N VAL A 83 15.31 -3.09 12.32
CA VAL A 83 15.55 -2.73 10.92
C VAL A 83 15.35 -3.97 10.06
N VAL A 84 14.54 -3.86 9.02
CA VAL A 84 14.20 -4.95 8.10
C VAL A 84 14.46 -4.51 6.67
N GLN A 85 14.61 -5.48 5.77
CA GLN A 85 14.80 -5.21 4.33
C GLN A 85 13.48 -5.03 3.59
N SER A 86 12.36 -5.44 4.18
CA SER A 86 11.04 -5.36 3.56
C SER A 86 9.92 -5.34 4.59
N ILE A 87 8.77 -4.84 4.19
CA ILE A 87 7.51 -4.89 4.95
C ILE A 87 6.40 -5.42 4.03
N SER A 88 5.63 -6.39 4.51
CA SER A 88 4.58 -7.08 3.74
C SER A 88 3.20 -6.78 4.30
N LYS A 89 2.17 -7.05 3.48
CA LYS A 89 0.76 -6.86 3.83
C LYS A 89 0.43 -7.28 5.28
N GLY A 90 -0.26 -6.39 5.98
CA GLY A 90 -0.69 -6.56 7.37
C GLY A 90 0.34 -6.10 8.41
N GLU A 91 1.59 -5.86 8.02
CA GLU A 91 2.61 -5.38 8.91
C GLU A 91 2.61 -3.84 9.04
N LYS A 92 3.20 -3.36 10.14
CA LYS A 92 3.33 -1.94 10.45
C LYS A 92 4.79 -1.55 10.48
N ALA A 93 5.13 -0.41 9.87
CA ALA A 93 6.51 0.05 9.81
C ALA A 93 6.65 1.56 10.02
N ASN A 94 7.84 1.96 10.45
CA ASN A 94 8.37 3.29 10.16
C ASN A 94 9.25 3.17 8.92
N ILE A 95 9.00 3.99 7.91
CA ILE A 95 9.75 4.06 6.66
C ILE A 95 10.45 5.40 6.60
N ARG A 96 11.76 5.40 6.38
CA ARG A 96 12.54 6.61 6.09
C ARG A 96 12.57 6.82 4.59
N LEU A 97 12.20 8.02 4.16
CA LEU A 97 12.17 8.45 2.78
C LEU A 97 13.39 9.32 2.49
N GLU A 98 13.96 9.18 1.30
CA GLU A 98 15.17 9.90 0.87
C GLU A 98 14.81 11.07 -0.04
N ASP A 99 15.53 12.19 0.10
CA ASP A 99 15.46 13.36 -0.78
C ASP A 99 14.06 13.99 -0.93
N ILE A 100 13.25 13.99 0.15
CA ILE A 100 11.95 14.68 0.19
C ILE A 100 11.85 15.67 1.34
N GLY A 101 11.11 16.74 1.12
CA GLY A 101 10.71 17.69 2.15
C GLY A 101 9.49 17.23 2.93
N GLY A 102 9.29 17.83 4.10
CA GLY A 102 8.11 17.57 4.92
C GLY A 102 6.79 18.08 4.29
N SER A 103 6.86 18.98 3.31
CA SER A 103 5.71 19.48 2.55
C SER A 103 5.17 18.47 1.53
N ASP A 104 6.01 17.53 1.11
CA ASP A 104 5.78 16.70 -0.07
C ASP A 104 5.02 15.40 0.27
N VAL A 105 4.81 15.17 1.57
CA VAL A 105 4.09 14.01 2.08
C VAL A 105 3.18 14.42 3.23
N SER A 106 1.99 13.83 3.26
CA SER A 106 0.96 14.11 4.24
C SER A 106 0.44 12.83 4.91
N VAL A 107 -0.18 13.01 6.08
CA VAL A 107 -0.94 11.93 6.72
C VAL A 107 -2.17 11.62 5.88
N GLY A 108 -2.39 10.33 5.58
CA GLY A 108 -3.46 9.87 4.69
C GLY A 108 -2.97 9.44 3.31
N ASP A 109 -1.77 9.87 2.92
CA ASP A 109 -1.15 9.51 1.64
C ASP A 109 -0.81 8.02 1.57
N MET A 110 -0.63 7.55 0.34
CA MET A 110 -0.23 6.17 0.05
C MET A 110 1.14 6.15 -0.60
N LEU A 111 2.04 5.29 -0.13
CA LEU A 111 3.22 4.92 -0.90
C LEU A 111 2.85 3.74 -1.79
N VAL A 112 3.04 3.89 -3.10
CA VAL A 112 2.70 2.88 -4.11
C VAL A 112 3.91 2.53 -4.95
N ASN A 113 4.23 1.25 -5.10
CA ASN A 113 5.26 0.83 -6.06
C ASN A 113 4.58 0.39 -7.37
N LYS A 114 4.55 1.27 -8.37
CA LYS A 114 3.96 1.00 -9.69
C LYS A 114 4.94 0.33 -10.67
N ASN A 115 6.18 0.07 -10.24
CA ASN A 115 7.25 -0.47 -11.09
C ASN A 115 7.37 -1.99 -10.98
#